data_AF-A0A820D6J8-F1
#
_entry.id   AF-A0A820D6J8-F1
#
_cell.length_a   1.000
_cell.length_b   1.000
_cell.length_c   1.000
_cell.angle_alpha   90.00
_cell.angle_beta   90.00
_cell.angle_gamma   90.00
#
_symmetry.space_group_name_H-M   'P 1'
#
loop_
_entity.id
_entity.type
_entity.pdbx_description
1 polymer ?
#
loop_
_entity_poly.entity_id
_entity_poly.type
_entity_poly.pdbx_seq_one_letter_code
_entity_poly.pdbx_strand_id
1 'polypeptide(L)'
;MDTKNNPYDSTAQYHLFHLRLFNMYATRTTDERVAIVRLFSKFESASEVQRQWANHFDTAPPHLATISSINRKFDENGTVEDSPGNGPPTILSEEKLEETEEMVTSNPQLSIRQDAARVGISKTTYQVAMKQLHFKADRSALIVDLNEDDFDRRSEFCESSIEKFGNDPDLIDCIFWSDEAKFNMNTTVNRHNCTYWAKENPHLKFEVPNTQQGVMV
;
A
#
# COMPACT_ATOMS: atom_id res chain seq x y z
N MET A 1 -52.27 4.81 -1.83
CA MET A 1 -51.58 6.10 -1.74
C MET A 1 -50.43 6.04 -2.73
N ASP A 2 -50.70 6.60 -3.91
CA ASP A 2 -49.81 6.59 -5.07
C ASP A 2 -48.61 7.50 -4.86
N THR A 3 -47.41 6.94 -4.80
CA THR A 3 -46.14 7.68 -4.83
C THR A 3 -45.64 7.75 -6.27
N LYS A 4 -46.38 8.44 -7.14
CA LYS A 4 -45.88 8.85 -8.46
C LYS A 4 -45.91 10.37 -8.54
N ASN A 5 -44.80 10.93 -9.00
CA ASN A 5 -44.49 12.35 -9.25
C ASN A 5 -43.84 13.10 -8.09
N ASN A 6 -42.56 12.80 -7.84
CA ASN A 6 -41.62 13.83 -7.40
C ASN A 6 -40.90 14.39 -8.64
N PRO A 7 -41.18 15.64 -9.08
CA PRO A 7 -40.56 16.26 -10.25
C PRO A 7 -39.13 16.76 -10.00
N TYR A 8 -38.54 16.47 -8.83
CA TYR A 8 -37.18 16.88 -8.44
C TYR A 8 -36.27 15.70 -8.08
N ASP A 9 -36.45 14.52 -8.67
CA ASP A 9 -35.40 13.49 -8.62
C ASP A 9 -34.27 13.85 -9.61
N SER A 10 -33.61 14.98 -9.33
CA SER A 10 -32.45 15.42 -10.09
C SER A 10 -31.25 14.50 -9.82
N THR A 11 -31.25 13.79 -8.70
CA THR A 11 -30.26 12.76 -8.34
C THR A 11 -30.17 11.64 -9.37
N ALA A 12 -31.29 11.14 -9.89
CA ALA A 12 -31.29 10.11 -10.93
C ALA A 12 -30.75 10.63 -12.29
N GLN A 13 -31.09 11.87 -12.66
CA GLN A 13 -30.55 12.51 -13.88
C GLN A 13 -29.06 12.85 -13.76
N TYR A 14 -28.60 13.35 -12.62
CA TYR A 14 -27.18 13.63 -12.38
C TYR A 14 -26.34 12.36 -12.30
N HIS A 15 -26.84 11.28 -11.69
CA HIS A 15 -26.15 9.98 -11.71
C HIS A 15 -26.06 9.37 -13.11
N LEU A 16 -27.12 9.46 -13.92
CA LEU A 16 -27.10 9.02 -15.32
C LEU A 16 -26.18 9.88 -16.19
N PHE A 17 -26.08 11.18 -15.92
CA PHE A 17 -25.17 12.10 -16.62
C PHE A 17 -23.71 11.89 -16.21
N HIS A 18 -23.44 11.66 -14.92
CA HIS A 18 -22.10 11.32 -14.44
C HIS A 18 -21.65 9.93 -14.90
N LEU A 19 -22.54 8.94 -14.94
CA LEU A 19 -22.24 7.63 -15.53
C LEU A 19 -22.01 7.75 -17.04
N ARG A 20 -22.75 8.61 -17.76
CA ARG A 20 -22.47 8.91 -19.18
C ARG A 20 -21.13 9.62 -19.40
N LEU A 21 -20.75 10.56 -18.53
CA LEU A 21 -19.47 11.28 -18.63
C LEU A 21 -18.27 10.42 -18.20
N PHE A 22 -18.44 9.56 -17.21
CA PHE A 22 -17.39 8.63 -16.79
C PHE A 22 -17.17 7.54 -17.85
N ASN A 23 -18.24 7.12 -18.54
CA ASN A 23 -18.16 6.17 -19.66
C ASN A 23 -17.74 6.83 -21.00
N MET A 24 -17.70 8.16 -21.07
CA MET A 24 -17.21 8.91 -22.24
C MET A 24 -15.68 8.77 -22.41
N TYR A 25 -14.98 8.39 -21.33
CA TYR A 25 -13.53 8.12 -21.30
C TYR A 25 -13.19 6.70 -20.86
N ALA A 26 -14.14 5.75 -20.92
CA ALA A 26 -13.82 4.35 -20.75
C ALA A 26 -12.85 3.93 -21.85
N THR A 27 -11.67 3.45 -21.47
CA THR A 27 -10.70 2.83 -22.38
C THR A 27 -11.42 1.71 -23.12
N ARG A 28 -11.68 1.91 -24.42
CA ARG A 28 -12.31 0.92 -25.29
C ARG A 28 -11.56 -0.39 -25.18
N THR A 29 -12.31 -1.48 -25.11
CA THR A 29 -11.73 -2.83 -25.06
C THR A 29 -10.96 -3.12 -26.35
N THR A 30 -9.99 -4.03 -26.31
CA THR A 30 -9.18 -4.39 -27.49
C THR A 30 -10.06 -4.90 -28.63
N ASP A 31 -11.11 -5.67 -28.32
CA ASP A 31 -12.07 -6.21 -29.28
C ASP A 31 -12.88 -5.12 -30.00
N GLU A 32 -13.34 -4.10 -29.26
CA GLU A 32 -14.04 -2.96 -29.83
C GLU A 32 -13.16 -2.21 -30.83
N ARG A 33 -11.87 -2.04 -30.52
CA ARG A 33 -10.93 -1.34 -31.41
C ARG A 33 -10.59 -2.16 -32.65
N VAL A 34 -10.44 -3.48 -32.53
CA VAL A 34 -10.25 -4.38 -33.68
C VAL A 34 -11.46 -4.32 -34.61
N ALA A 35 -12.67 -4.28 -34.07
CA ALA A 35 -13.89 -4.14 -34.86
C ALA A 35 -13.94 -2.79 -35.59
N ILE A 36 -13.51 -1.69 -34.96
CA ILE A 36 -13.39 -0.38 -35.61
C ILE A 36 -12.48 -0.46 -36.84
N VAL A 37 -11.29 -1.07 -36.70
CA VAL A 37 -10.34 -1.21 -37.81
C VAL A 37 -10.94 -2.04 -38.94
N ARG A 38 -11.54 -3.20 -38.63
CA ARG A 38 -12.17 -4.07 -39.64
C ARG A 38 -13.32 -3.38 -40.39
N LEU A 39 -14.19 -2.67 -39.67
CA LEU A 39 -15.30 -1.93 -40.27
C LEU A 39 -14.78 -0.77 -41.11
N PHE A 40 -13.74 -0.09 -40.66
CA PHE A 40 -13.16 1.02 -41.41
C PHE A 40 -12.48 0.54 -42.69
N SER A 41 -11.76 -0.59 -42.69
CA SER A 41 -11.22 -1.19 -43.91
C SER A 41 -12.29 -1.62 -44.92
N LYS A 42 -13.52 -1.89 -44.47
CA LYS A 42 -14.63 -2.29 -45.33
C LYS A 42 -15.36 -1.12 -45.98
N PHE A 43 -15.54 -0.02 -45.25
CA PHE A 43 -16.38 1.11 -45.66
C PHE A 43 -15.59 2.39 -45.96
N GLU A 44 -14.31 2.45 -45.59
CA GLU A 44 -13.42 3.61 -45.74
C GLU A 44 -14.00 4.93 -45.19
N SER A 45 -14.97 4.86 -44.28
CA SER A 45 -15.72 6.01 -43.78
C SER A 45 -16.05 5.85 -42.30
N ALA A 46 -15.58 6.79 -41.48
CA ALA A 46 -15.82 6.81 -40.04
C ALA A 46 -17.32 6.91 -39.71
N SER A 47 -18.10 7.59 -40.55
CA SER A 47 -19.55 7.74 -40.38
C SER A 47 -20.29 6.43 -40.58
N GLU A 48 -19.85 5.59 -41.53
CA GLU A 48 -20.44 4.26 -41.73
C GLU A 48 -20.04 3.29 -40.62
N VAL A 49 -18.80 3.36 -40.14
CA VAL A 49 -18.38 2.59 -38.95
C VAL A 49 -19.25 2.92 -37.74
N GLN A 50 -19.55 4.21 -37.53
CA GLN A 50 -20.41 4.64 -36.43
C GLN A 50 -21.85 4.15 -36.57
N ARG A 51 -22.41 4.14 -37.79
CA ARG A 51 -23.76 3.63 -38.09
C ARG A 51 -23.86 2.12 -37.91
N GLN A 52 -22.85 1.38 -38.36
CA GLN A 52 -22.79 -0.07 -38.25
C GLN A 52 -22.44 -0.55 -36.84
N TRP A 53 -22.05 0.36 -35.93
CA TRP A 53 -21.68 0.02 -34.57
C TRP A 53 -22.78 -0.74 -33.82
N ALA A 54 -24.02 -0.28 -33.94
CA ALA A 54 -25.19 -0.88 -33.27
C ALA A 54 -25.47 -2.32 -33.72
N ASN A 55 -24.93 -2.77 -34.85
CA ASN A 55 -25.07 -4.14 -35.34
C ASN A 55 -24.06 -5.10 -34.69
N HIS A 56 -23.01 -4.57 -34.07
CA HIS A 56 -21.91 -5.35 -33.52
C HIS A 56 -21.78 -5.23 -31.99
N PHE A 57 -22.19 -4.11 -31.40
CA PHE A 57 -22.08 -3.86 -29.96
C PHE A 57 -23.28 -3.11 -29.40
N ASP A 58 -23.67 -3.43 -28.16
CA ASP A 58 -24.68 -2.70 -27.37
C ASP A 58 -24.12 -1.43 -26.69
N THR A 59 -22.84 -1.12 -26.92
CA THR A 59 -22.18 0.07 -26.36
C THR A 59 -22.46 1.31 -27.20
N ALA A 60 -22.36 2.49 -26.57
CA ALA A 60 -22.51 3.75 -27.29
C ALA A 60 -21.46 3.85 -28.41
N PRO A 61 -21.85 4.26 -29.63
CA PRO A 61 -20.94 4.32 -30.75
C PRO A 61 -19.80 5.31 -30.50
N PRO A 62 -18.56 4.97 -30.88
CA PRO A 62 -17.41 5.86 -30.71
C PRO A 62 -17.58 7.13 -31.54
N HIS A 63 -16.97 8.23 -31.07
CA HIS A 63 -16.97 9.48 -31.81
C HIS A 63 -16.16 9.34 -33.11
N LEU A 64 -16.56 10.04 -34.17
CA LEU A 64 -15.89 9.98 -35.49
C LEU A 64 -14.38 10.24 -35.38
N ALA A 65 -13.98 11.25 -34.60
CA ALA A 65 -12.57 11.56 -34.35
C ALA A 65 -11.81 10.40 -33.69
N THR A 66 -12.45 9.65 -32.80
CA THR A 66 -11.86 8.47 -32.15
C THR A 66 -11.66 7.34 -33.15
N ILE A 67 -12.65 7.09 -34.02
CA ILE A 67 -12.56 6.10 -35.11
C ILE A 67 -11.39 6.44 -36.05
N SER A 68 -11.28 7.68 -36.49
CA SER A 68 -10.18 8.12 -37.36
C SER A 68 -8.82 8.06 -36.67
N SER A 69 -8.75 8.42 -35.38
CA SER A 69 -7.50 8.37 -34.60
C SER A 69 -7.02 6.93 -34.40
N ILE A 70 -7.94 5.99 -34.13
CA ILE A 70 -7.60 4.56 -33.98
C ILE A 70 -7.07 4.00 -35.30
N ASN A 71 -7.73 4.26 -36.43
CA ASN A 71 -7.26 3.79 -37.73
C ASN A 71 -5.91 4.41 -38.10
N ARG A 72 -5.72 5.72 -37.89
CA ARG A 72 -4.42 6.36 -38.12
C ARG A 72 -3.31 5.72 -37.28
N LYS A 73 -3.56 5.46 -35.99
CA LYS A 73 -2.60 4.77 -35.11
C LYS A 73 -2.30 3.35 -35.60
N PHE A 74 -3.30 2.66 -36.13
CA PHE A 74 -3.14 1.32 -36.70
C PHE A 74 -2.31 1.37 -37.99
N ASP A 75 -2.55 2.33 -38.88
CA ASP A 75 -1.78 2.52 -40.11
C ASP A 75 -0.31 2.89 -39.82
N GLU A 76 -0.07 3.69 -38.77
CA GLU A 76 1.27 4.14 -38.36
C GLU A 76 2.06 3.06 -37.62
N ASN A 77 1.44 2.37 -36.65
CA ASN A 77 2.15 1.48 -35.71
C ASN A 77 1.85 -0.02 -35.92
N GLY A 78 0.87 -0.38 -36.75
CA GLY A 78 0.45 -1.75 -36.99
C GLY A 78 -0.20 -2.47 -35.80
N THR A 79 -0.49 -1.75 -34.71
CA THR A 79 -1.03 -2.32 -33.47
C THR A 79 -2.28 -1.60 -33.00
N VAL A 80 -3.18 -2.36 -32.38
CA VAL A 80 -4.43 -1.89 -31.76
C VAL A 80 -4.28 -1.74 -30.23
N GLU A 81 -3.19 -2.28 -29.68
CA GLU A 81 -2.82 -2.16 -28.28
C GLU A 81 -2.53 -0.70 -27.91
N ASP A 82 -2.80 -0.35 -26.65
CA ASP A 82 -2.39 0.94 -26.13
C ASP A 82 -0.86 1.04 -26.12
N SER A 83 -0.35 2.15 -26.65
CA SER A 83 1.07 2.46 -26.48
C SER A 83 1.36 2.59 -24.98
N PRO A 84 2.51 2.08 -24.50
CA PRO A 84 2.91 2.28 -23.11
C PRO A 84 2.86 3.79 -22.84
N GLY A 85 2.07 4.18 -21.84
CA GLY A 85 1.93 5.59 -21.50
C GLY A 85 3.28 6.20 -21.17
N ASN A 86 3.45 7.49 -21.47
CA ASN A 86 4.57 8.28 -20.96
C ASN A 86 4.35 8.47 -19.45
N GLY A 87 4.64 7.43 -18.67
CA GLY A 87 4.76 7.52 -17.23
C GLY A 87 5.88 8.49 -16.87
N PRO A 88 5.87 9.04 -15.65
CA PRO A 88 6.99 9.85 -15.18
C PRO A 88 8.29 9.04 -15.32
N PRO A 89 9.40 9.69 -15.75
CA PRO A 89 10.65 9.00 -15.98
C PRO A 89 11.10 8.27 -14.71
N THR A 90 11.57 7.04 -14.86
CA THR A 90 12.22 6.28 -13.79
C THR A 90 13.52 7.02 -13.43
N ILE A 91 13.47 7.92 -12.44
CA ILE A 91 14.65 8.64 -11.91
C ILE A 91 15.69 7.65 -11.34
N LEU A 92 15.24 6.43 -11.03
CA LEU A 92 16.05 5.40 -10.43
C LEU A 92 16.79 4.60 -11.50
N SER A 93 18.05 4.97 -11.76
CA SER A 93 18.97 4.17 -12.57
C SER A 93 19.45 2.93 -11.79
N GLU A 94 19.94 1.92 -12.52
CA GLU A 94 20.53 0.72 -11.93
C GLU A 94 21.71 1.06 -10.99
N GLU A 95 22.55 2.01 -11.40
CA GLU A 95 23.66 2.52 -10.58
C GLU A 95 23.18 3.08 -9.23
N LYS A 96 22.04 3.80 -9.21
CA LYS A 96 21.48 4.36 -7.99
C LYS A 96 20.80 3.31 -7.11
N LEU A 97 20.32 2.22 -7.69
CA LEU A 97 19.82 1.07 -6.96
C LEU A 97 20.96 0.35 -6.24
N GLU A 98 22.05 0.07 -6.96
CA GLU A 98 23.23 -0.59 -6.40
C GLU A 98 23.86 0.26 -5.27
N GLU A 99 24.03 1.57 -5.50
CA GLU A 99 24.51 2.49 -4.46
C GLU A 99 23.58 2.53 -3.23
N THR A 100 22.27 2.48 -3.45
CA THR A 100 21.29 2.40 -2.36
C THR A 100 21.44 1.10 -1.57
N GLU A 101 21.61 -0.03 -2.26
CA GLU A 101 21.79 -1.34 -1.63
C GLU A 101 23.07 -1.40 -0.80
N GLU A 102 24.19 -0.91 -1.33
CA GLU A 102 25.48 -0.85 -0.63
C GLU A 102 25.39 0.02 0.63
N MET A 103 24.75 1.18 0.53
CA MET A 103 24.58 2.11 1.65
C MET A 103 23.76 1.50 2.80
N VAL A 104 22.64 0.84 2.48
CA VAL A 104 21.77 0.20 3.48
C VAL A 104 22.47 -0.98 4.13
N THR A 105 23.18 -1.79 3.34
CA THR A 105 23.90 -2.96 3.83
C THR A 105 25.05 -2.56 4.76
N SER A 106 25.75 -1.47 4.43
CA SER A 106 26.83 -0.94 5.25
C SER A 106 26.34 -0.31 6.56
N ASN A 107 25.16 0.33 6.53
CA ASN A 107 24.63 1.07 7.67
C ASN A 107 23.10 0.92 7.82
N PRO A 108 22.61 -0.23 8.31
CA PRO A 108 21.17 -0.54 8.32
C PRO A 108 20.35 0.31 9.31
N GLN A 109 20.99 1.05 10.21
CA GLN A 109 20.34 1.85 11.26
C GLN A 109 20.02 3.29 10.85
N LEU A 110 20.50 3.72 9.68
CA LEU A 110 20.39 5.11 9.27
C LEU A 110 18.97 5.46 8.84
N SER A 111 18.63 6.74 8.99
CA SER A 111 17.34 7.23 8.55
C SER A 111 17.33 7.38 7.03
N ILE A 112 16.19 7.03 6.40
CA ILE A 112 15.96 7.24 4.95
C ILE A 112 16.39 8.64 4.49
N ARG A 113 16.16 9.68 5.31
CA ARG A 113 16.52 11.05 4.94
C ARG A 113 18.03 11.24 4.84
N GLN A 114 18.78 10.69 5.78
CA GLN A 114 20.24 10.79 5.77
C GLN A 114 20.82 9.98 4.61
N ASP A 115 20.30 8.79 4.35
CA ASP A 115 20.82 7.94 3.26
C ASP A 115 20.45 8.49 1.89
N ALA A 116 19.22 8.97 1.71
CA ALA A 116 18.83 9.65 0.48
C ALA A 116 19.73 10.87 0.18
N ALA A 117 20.10 11.64 1.22
CA ALA A 117 21.02 12.77 1.07
C ALA A 117 22.44 12.33 0.70
N ARG A 118 22.92 11.18 1.17
CA ARG A 118 24.25 10.63 0.82
C ARG A 118 24.30 10.12 -0.62
N VAL A 119 23.26 9.40 -1.05
CA VAL A 119 23.12 8.89 -2.43
C VAL A 119 22.81 10.03 -3.42
N GLY A 120 22.37 11.19 -2.93
CA GLY A 120 22.05 12.36 -3.73
C GLY A 120 20.68 12.28 -4.43
N ILE A 121 19.74 11.55 -3.85
CA ILE A 121 18.37 11.38 -4.39
C ILE A 121 17.31 11.90 -3.43
N SER A 122 16.10 12.11 -3.95
CA SER A 122 14.97 12.51 -3.12
C SER A 122 14.57 11.40 -2.14
N LYS A 123 14.05 11.78 -0.97
CA LYS A 123 13.52 10.83 0.03
C LYS A 123 12.50 9.87 -0.60
N THR A 124 11.62 10.36 -1.46
CA THR A 124 10.58 9.56 -2.12
C THR A 124 11.18 8.56 -3.10
N THR A 125 12.19 8.95 -3.86
CA THR A 125 12.91 8.05 -4.78
C THR A 125 13.64 6.95 -4.01
N TYR A 126 14.31 7.31 -2.91
CA TYR A 126 14.97 6.33 -2.04
C TYR A 126 13.97 5.33 -1.45
N GLN A 127 12.78 5.77 -1.03
CA GLN A 127 11.72 4.87 -0.56
C GLN A 127 11.24 3.90 -1.64
N VAL A 128 11.19 4.32 -2.90
CA VAL A 128 10.87 3.43 -4.03
C VAL A 128 11.99 2.41 -4.25
N ALA A 129 13.25 2.84 -4.23
CA ALA A 129 14.42 1.96 -4.32
C ALA A 129 14.42 0.88 -3.22
N MET A 130 14.21 1.28 -1.97
CA MET A 130 14.12 0.34 -0.83
C MET A 130 13.02 -0.72 -1.01
N LYS A 131 11.88 -0.34 -1.58
CA LYS A 131 10.79 -1.27 -1.89
C LYS A 131 11.14 -2.24 -3.02
N GLN A 132 11.82 -1.77 -4.06
CA GLN A 132 12.28 -2.60 -5.18
C GLN A 132 13.37 -3.59 -4.73
N LEU A 133 14.27 -3.15 -3.85
CA LEU A 133 15.31 -3.98 -3.24
C LEU A 133 14.80 -4.89 -2.10
N HIS A 134 13.49 -4.83 -1.81
CA HIS A 134 12.81 -5.63 -0.78
C HIS A 134 13.33 -5.42 0.66
N PHE A 135 13.91 -4.25 0.97
CA PHE A 135 14.27 -3.89 2.33
C PHE A 135 13.02 -3.53 3.15
N LYS A 136 12.97 -4.04 4.38
CA LYS A 136 11.90 -3.80 5.34
C LYS A 136 12.44 -3.08 6.56
N ALA A 137 11.63 -2.17 7.10
CA ALA A 137 11.88 -1.58 8.39
C ALA A 137 11.51 -2.60 9.47
N ASP A 138 12.51 -3.04 10.21
CA ASP A 138 12.33 -3.78 11.44
C ASP A 138 12.60 -2.91 12.66
N ARG A 139 11.84 -3.13 13.72
CA ARG A 139 12.03 -2.45 15.01
C ARG A 139 12.42 -3.50 16.01
N SER A 140 13.55 -3.28 16.66
CA SER A 140 14.04 -4.19 17.67
C SER A 140 13.03 -4.40 18.79
N ALA A 141 12.98 -5.63 19.28
CA ALA A 141 12.21 -5.96 20.47
C ALA A 141 12.98 -5.48 21.70
N LEU A 142 12.29 -4.77 22.60
CA LEU A 142 12.80 -4.57 23.96
C LEU A 142 12.34 -5.76 24.79
N ILE A 143 13.30 -6.45 25.39
CA ILE A 143 13.05 -7.58 26.28
C ILE A 143 13.54 -7.16 27.67
N VAL A 144 12.74 -7.42 28.69
CA VAL A 144 13.18 -7.22 30.08
C VAL A 144 14.24 -8.27 30.37
N ASP A 145 15.36 -7.85 30.94
CA ASP A 145 16.40 -8.76 31.39
C ASP A 145 15.85 -9.66 32.51
N LEU A 146 15.87 -10.98 32.28
CA LEU A 146 15.30 -12.00 33.19
C LEU A 146 16.44 -12.82 33.78
N ASN A 147 16.37 -13.10 35.08
CA ASN A 147 17.29 -14.06 35.70
C ASN A 147 16.89 -15.50 35.34
N GLU A 148 17.82 -16.45 35.47
CA GLU A 148 17.56 -17.88 35.20
C GLU A 148 16.38 -18.42 36.04
N ASP A 149 16.26 -18.00 37.31
CA ASP A 149 15.16 -18.40 38.20
C ASP A 149 13.80 -17.81 37.81
N ASP A 150 13.76 -16.72 37.03
CA ASP A 150 12.51 -16.04 36.69
C ASP A 150 11.66 -16.87 35.72
N PHE A 151 12.28 -17.74 34.92
CA PHE A 151 11.54 -18.64 34.00
C PHE A 151 10.67 -19.65 34.75
N ASP A 152 11.24 -20.27 35.79
CA ASP A 152 10.54 -21.25 36.61
C ASP A 152 9.44 -20.58 37.44
N ARG A 153 9.76 -19.47 38.13
CA ARG A 153 8.78 -18.72 38.94
C ARG A 153 7.58 -18.24 38.12
N ARG A 154 7.81 -17.78 36.89
CA ARG A 154 6.72 -17.35 35.99
C ARG A 154 5.86 -18.52 35.54
N SER A 155 6.47 -19.68 35.28
CA SER A 155 5.75 -20.89 34.89
C SER A 155 4.88 -21.40 36.04
N GLU A 156 5.45 -21.50 37.25
CA GLU A 156 4.72 -21.89 38.47
C GLU A 156 3.56 -20.92 38.79
N PHE A 157 3.78 -19.62 38.61
CA PHE A 157 2.73 -18.63 38.79
C PHE A 157 1.58 -18.84 37.79
N CYS A 158 1.88 -19.06 36.52
CA CYS A 158 0.87 -19.33 35.49
C CYS A 158 0.09 -20.61 35.80
N GLU A 159 0.77 -21.71 36.12
CA GLU A 159 0.13 -22.99 36.44
C GLU A 159 -0.79 -22.87 37.66
N SER A 160 -0.29 -22.28 38.76
CA SER A 160 -1.10 -22.08 39.97
C SER A 160 -2.27 -21.12 39.76
N SER A 161 -2.11 -20.11 38.91
CA SER A 161 -3.19 -19.18 38.59
C SER A 161 -4.28 -19.85 37.76
N ILE A 162 -3.90 -20.68 36.77
CA ILE A 162 -4.85 -21.45 35.97
C ILE A 162 -5.68 -22.39 36.85
N GLU A 163 -5.04 -23.09 37.79
CA GLU A 163 -5.75 -23.96 38.73
C GLU A 163 -6.73 -23.19 39.62
N LYS A 164 -6.29 -22.05 40.18
CA LYS A 164 -7.13 -21.19 41.04
C LYS A 164 -8.35 -20.66 40.28
N PHE A 165 -8.15 -20.15 39.06
CA PHE A 165 -9.26 -19.65 38.24
C PHE A 165 -10.16 -20.76 37.70
N GLY A 166 -9.64 -21.98 37.52
CA GLY A 166 -10.45 -23.14 37.18
C GLY A 166 -11.35 -23.59 38.32
N ASN A 167 -10.86 -23.49 39.56
CA ASN A 167 -11.60 -23.87 40.76
C ASN A 167 -12.61 -22.80 41.21
N ASP A 168 -12.28 -21.52 41.03
CA ASP A 168 -13.14 -20.39 41.35
C ASP A 168 -13.10 -19.35 40.21
N PRO A 169 -14.06 -19.42 39.28
CA PRO A 169 -14.13 -18.48 38.15
C PRO A 169 -14.35 -17.01 38.57
N ASP A 170 -15.00 -16.77 39.71
CA ASP A 170 -15.35 -15.41 40.19
C ASP A 170 -14.14 -14.70 40.83
N LEU A 171 -13.06 -15.45 41.10
CA LEU A 171 -11.82 -14.93 41.68
C LEU A 171 -11.19 -13.82 40.83
N ILE A 172 -11.31 -13.90 39.50
CA ILE A 172 -10.76 -12.89 38.59
C ILE A 172 -11.39 -11.51 38.86
N ASP A 173 -12.69 -11.47 39.13
CA ASP A 173 -13.44 -10.23 39.38
C ASP A 173 -13.14 -9.62 40.76
N CYS A 174 -12.49 -10.40 41.63
CA CYS A 174 -12.06 -9.96 42.95
C CYS A 174 -10.61 -9.42 42.97
N ILE A 175 -9.88 -9.50 41.85
CA ILE A 175 -8.50 -8.99 41.77
C ILE A 175 -8.48 -7.54 41.31
N PHE A 176 -7.91 -6.67 42.14
CA PHE A 176 -7.56 -5.31 41.76
C PHE A 176 -6.09 -5.22 41.34
N TRP A 177 -5.85 -4.94 40.07
CA TRP A 177 -4.51 -4.78 39.53
C TRP A 177 -4.06 -3.32 39.67
N SER A 178 -2.88 -3.10 40.24
CA SER A 178 -2.21 -1.81 40.28
C SER A 178 -0.77 -1.96 39.79
N ASP A 179 -0.28 -0.98 39.04
CA ASP A 179 1.10 -0.91 38.57
C ASP A 179 1.64 0.52 38.74
N GLU A 180 2.96 0.66 38.88
CA GLU A 180 3.66 1.94 39.03
C GLU A 180 4.48 2.25 37.77
N ALA A 181 4.13 3.34 37.07
CA ALA A 181 4.86 3.78 35.89
C ALA A 181 5.90 4.86 36.25
N LYS A 182 7.18 4.60 35.96
CA LYS A 182 8.27 5.58 36.11
C LYS A 182 8.44 6.38 34.82
N PHE A 183 8.27 7.71 34.91
CA PHE A 183 8.55 8.63 33.81
C PHE A 183 9.91 9.29 34.02
N ASN A 184 10.93 8.85 33.28
CA ASN A 184 12.25 9.45 33.33
C ASN A 184 12.32 10.67 32.40
N MET A 185 12.82 11.80 32.88
CA MET A 185 13.11 12.97 32.04
C MET A 185 14.39 12.81 31.19
N ASN A 186 15.23 11.82 31.51
CA ASN A 186 16.46 11.56 30.78
C ASN A 186 16.20 10.66 29.56
N THR A 187 16.74 11.09 28.42
CA THR A 187 16.64 10.51 27.08
C THR A 187 17.14 9.07 27.04
N THR A 188 16.30 8.13 27.46
CA THR A 188 16.47 6.72 27.09
C THR A 188 16.23 6.61 25.59
N VAL A 189 16.92 5.66 24.96
CA VAL A 189 16.79 5.39 23.53
C VAL A 189 15.33 5.06 23.24
N ASN A 190 14.65 5.96 22.52
CA ASN A 190 13.28 5.72 22.09
C ASN A 190 13.31 4.58 21.06
N ARG A 191 12.74 3.41 21.39
CA ARG A 191 12.65 2.24 20.48
C ARG A 191 12.07 2.61 19.12
N HIS A 192 11.18 3.59 19.06
CA HIS A 192 10.60 4.06 17.80
C HIS A 192 11.63 4.70 16.85
N ASN A 193 12.76 5.16 17.38
CA ASN A 193 13.88 5.70 16.60
C ASN A 193 14.92 4.63 16.23
N CYS A 194 14.86 3.42 16.81
CA CYS A 194 15.71 2.29 16.47
C CYS A 194 15.06 1.44 15.37
N THR A 195 15.12 1.95 14.14
CA THR A 195 14.68 1.21 12.95
C THR A 195 15.89 0.63 12.26
N TYR A 196 15.81 -0.66 11.92
CA TYR A 196 16.80 -1.39 11.15
C TYR A 196 16.22 -1.73 9.78
N TRP A 197 16.98 -1.50 8.72
CA TRP A 197 16.60 -1.90 7.37
C TRP A 197 17.28 -3.21 7.00
N ALA A 198 16.49 -4.24 6.76
CA ALA A 198 16.99 -5.56 6.37
C ALA A 198 16.01 -6.27 5.42
N LYS A 199 16.52 -7.18 4.59
CA LYS A 199 15.67 -8.03 3.72
C LYS A 199 14.93 -9.09 4.54
N GLU A 200 15.61 -9.63 5.53
CA GLU A 200 15.09 -10.60 6.50
C GLU A 200 15.04 -9.98 7.90
N ASN A 201 14.24 -10.56 8.80
CA ASN A 201 14.13 -10.06 10.17
C ASN A 201 15.43 -10.38 10.93
N PRO A 202 16.19 -9.37 11.39
CA PRO A 202 17.45 -9.59 12.12
C PRO A 202 17.23 -10.08 13.56
N HIS A 203 15.99 -10.24 14.02
CA HIS A 203 15.61 -10.71 15.35
C HIS A 203 16.35 -9.97 16.48
N LEU A 204 16.56 -8.67 16.28
CA LEU A 204 17.31 -7.84 17.22
C LEU A 204 16.52 -7.65 18.50
N LYS A 205 17.15 -8.05 19.60
CA LYS A 205 16.64 -7.93 20.96
C LYS A 205 17.58 -7.04 21.73
N PHE A 206 17.03 -6.02 22.38
CA PHE A 206 17.75 -5.21 23.35
C PHE A 206 17.21 -5.53 24.72
N GLU A 207 18.11 -5.97 25.59
CA GLU A 207 17.81 -6.20 26.99
C GLU A 207 17.73 -4.85 27.70
N VAL A 208 16.59 -4.63 28.34
CA VAL A 208 16.38 -3.48 29.22
C VAL A 208 16.54 -4.00 30.65
N PRO A 209 17.40 -3.38 31.46
CA PRO A 209 17.58 -3.82 32.84
C PRO A 209 16.23 -3.82 33.54
N ASN A 210 15.93 -4.91 34.24
CA ASN A 210 14.77 -5.00 35.12
C ASN A 210 14.98 -3.99 36.25
N THR A 211 14.33 -2.83 36.18
CA THR A 211 14.51 -1.70 37.10
C THR A 211 13.91 -1.99 38.48
N GLN A 212 14.39 -3.02 39.17
CA GLN A 212 14.16 -3.24 40.60
C GLN A 212 15.14 -2.45 41.45
N GLN A 213 15.17 -1.13 41.32
CA GLN A 213 15.72 -0.26 42.38
C GLN A 213 14.81 0.95 42.54
N GLY A 214 13.65 0.73 43.15
CA GLY A 214 13.00 1.74 43.97
C GLY A 214 13.40 1.45 45.41
N VAL A 215 14.41 2.16 45.94
CA VAL A 215 14.59 2.24 47.38
C VAL A 215 13.40 3.05 47.89
N MET A 216 12.47 2.40 48.59
CA MET A 216 11.42 3.10 49.32
C MET A 216 12.09 3.87 50.46
N VAL A 217 11.93 5.20 50.44
CA VAL A 217 12.19 6.07 51.61
C VAL A 217 10.87 6.30 52.32
#